data_AF-A0A4R4WS71-F1
#
_entry.id   AF-A0A4R4WS71-F1
#
_cell.length_a   1.000
_cell.length_b   1.000
_cell.length_c   1.000
_cell.angle_alpha   90.00
_cell.angle_beta   90.00
_cell.angle_gamma   90.00
#
_symmetry.space_group_name_H-M   'P 1'
#
loop_
_entity.id
_entity.type
_entity.pdbx_description
1 polymer ?
#
loop_
_entity_poly.entity_id
_entity_poly.type
_entity_poly.pdbx_seq_one_letter_code
_entity_poly.pdbx_strand_id
1 'polypeptide(L)'
;MEESITFLHSSDWQLGMMRRFLGPDGQARWGQARLDAVARIGDVATSSGAAFVVVTGDVFEHNQVERQTILRACEALKRIPVPVVLLPGNHDALEPGSLWTSAQWQAHAPDHVTVLTDTTPLEIVPGVEIVGAPWRSRRPLSDPAAPGYADLQPAAPGVTRILLAHGQLTSLSGGMSDVPTIDQAALEAAVADGRVQYVGLGDRHSTTRVTERIWFAGTQEVTSPEEDAPGNVLEVTIRAGAIEVEPVRVGAWHMVDHRVELFDEESLQALENWFAELPEKERTYVRLAGDGSLPLPLHSRLDMIIDAQGEVFASVERWAKFWTVRPAPDAADLDALQLSGPARAAMEELRQALAAGDEGAGAALSLMHRLARDAG
;
A
#
# COMPACT_ATOMS: atom_id res chain seq x y z
N MET A 1 4.62 -29.49 28.61
CA MET A 1 5.04 -28.40 27.71
C MET A 1 3.83 -27.49 27.63
N GLU A 2 3.96 -26.23 28.02
CA GLU A 2 2.85 -25.29 27.83
C GLU A 2 2.59 -25.17 26.33
N GLU A 3 1.36 -25.42 25.89
CA GLU A 3 1.00 -25.34 24.48
C GLU A 3 1.11 -23.88 24.04
N SER A 4 2.05 -23.63 23.12
CA SER A 4 2.22 -22.36 22.44
C SER A 4 1.86 -22.53 20.97
N ILE A 5 1.13 -21.58 20.40
CA ILE A 5 0.83 -21.55 18.97
C ILE A 5 1.42 -20.30 18.34
N THR A 6 2.19 -20.49 17.26
CA THR A 6 2.71 -19.42 16.42
C THR A 6 2.03 -19.47 15.06
N PHE A 7 1.58 -18.33 14.55
CA PHE A 7 0.98 -18.20 13.22
C PHE A 7 1.30 -16.84 12.61
N LEU A 8 1.05 -16.69 11.31
CA LEU A 8 1.22 -15.42 10.62
C LEU A 8 -0.11 -14.77 10.28
N HIS A 9 -0.23 -13.46 10.48
CA HIS A 9 -1.37 -12.65 10.07
C HIS A 9 -0.93 -11.57 9.07
N SER A 10 -1.51 -11.61 7.88
CA SER A 10 -1.34 -10.62 6.80
C SER A 10 -2.71 -10.04 6.40
N SER A 11 -2.74 -8.95 5.64
CA SER A 11 -3.99 -8.37 5.14
C SER A 11 -3.78 -7.61 3.84
N ASP A 12 -4.88 -7.23 3.18
CA ASP A 12 -4.91 -6.21 2.13
C ASP A 12 -3.88 -6.43 1.01
N TRP A 13 -3.86 -7.65 0.48
CA TRP A 13 -2.93 -8.00 -0.60
C TRP A 13 -3.23 -7.29 -1.91
N GLN A 14 -4.50 -6.99 -2.17
CA GLN A 14 -5.01 -6.27 -3.32
C GLN A 14 -4.28 -6.65 -4.62
N LEU A 15 -4.16 -7.96 -4.83
CA LEU A 15 -3.47 -8.50 -6.00
C LEU A 15 -4.21 -8.05 -7.26
N GLY A 16 -3.48 -7.41 -8.18
CA GLY A 16 -4.05 -6.76 -9.37
C GLY A 16 -4.21 -5.24 -9.26
N MET A 17 -3.86 -4.62 -8.14
CA MET A 17 -3.88 -3.17 -7.98
C MET A 17 -3.03 -2.45 -9.04
N MET A 18 -3.51 -1.29 -9.48
CA MET A 18 -2.79 -0.38 -10.39
C MET A 18 -2.46 0.95 -9.71
N ARG A 19 -1.21 1.39 -9.86
CA ARG A 19 -0.68 2.68 -9.42
C ARG A 19 -0.12 3.43 -10.63
N ARG A 20 -0.95 4.31 -11.20
CA ARG A 20 -0.63 5.06 -12.44
C ARG A 20 0.69 5.84 -12.36
N PHE A 21 1.06 6.33 -11.18
CA PHE A 21 2.30 7.08 -10.97
C PHE A 21 3.58 6.24 -11.16
N LEU A 22 3.50 4.91 -11.20
CA LEU A 22 4.67 4.04 -11.45
C LEU A 22 5.01 3.87 -12.94
N GLY A 23 4.14 4.31 -13.85
CA GLY A 23 4.28 4.01 -15.29
C GLY A 23 4.24 2.49 -15.60
N PRO A 24 4.38 2.08 -16.87
CA PRO A 24 4.22 0.68 -17.25
C PRO A 24 5.28 -0.28 -16.66
N ASP A 25 6.55 0.13 -16.67
CA ASP A 25 7.65 -0.68 -16.16
C ASP A 25 7.59 -0.82 -14.62
N GLY A 26 7.48 0.32 -13.92
CA GLY A 26 7.35 0.33 -12.46
C GLY A 26 6.10 -0.43 -11.99
N GLN A 27 4.97 -0.29 -12.69
CA GLN A 27 3.75 -1.05 -12.40
C GLN A 27 3.96 -2.57 -12.54
N ALA A 28 4.65 -3.03 -13.58
CA ALA A 28 4.90 -4.45 -13.79
C ALA A 28 5.80 -5.02 -12.69
N ARG A 29 6.87 -4.31 -12.32
CA ARG A 29 7.80 -4.72 -11.27
C ARG A 29 7.17 -4.68 -9.88
N TRP A 30 6.40 -3.64 -9.56
CA TRP A 30 5.69 -3.52 -8.29
C TRP A 30 4.60 -4.58 -8.15
N GLY A 31 3.81 -4.82 -9.21
CA GLY A 31 2.81 -5.89 -9.22
C GLY A 31 3.42 -7.29 -9.00
N GLN A 32 4.60 -7.56 -9.56
CA GLN A 32 5.34 -8.79 -9.28
C GLN A 32 5.85 -8.83 -7.83
N ALA A 33 6.34 -7.72 -7.29
CA ALA A 33 6.81 -7.66 -5.90
C ALA A 33 5.71 -7.94 -4.87
N ARG A 34 4.44 -7.58 -5.15
CA ARG A 34 3.29 -7.98 -4.32
C ARG A 34 3.13 -9.50 -4.24
N LEU A 35 3.35 -10.22 -5.34
CA LEU A 35 3.32 -11.68 -5.39
C LEU A 35 4.56 -12.30 -4.71
N ASP A 36 5.73 -11.68 -4.90
CA ASP A 36 6.95 -12.12 -4.25
C ASP A 36 6.88 -11.93 -2.73
N ALA A 37 6.18 -10.91 -2.24
CA ALA A 37 5.90 -10.73 -0.82
C ALA A 37 5.05 -11.87 -0.25
N VAL A 38 4.05 -12.36 -0.99
CA VAL A 38 3.28 -13.57 -0.61
C VAL A 38 4.20 -14.79 -0.51
N ALA A 39 5.15 -14.94 -1.42
CA ALA A 39 6.16 -16.00 -1.33
C ALA A 39 7.05 -15.84 -0.09
N ARG A 40 7.50 -14.61 0.22
CA ARG A 40 8.30 -14.32 1.42
C ARG A 40 7.56 -14.57 2.72
N ILE A 41 6.23 -14.44 2.76
CA ILE A 41 5.41 -14.89 3.90
C ILE A 41 5.61 -16.40 4.14
N GLY A 42 5.75 -17.21 3.09
CA GLY A 42 6.07 -18.64 3.20
C GLY A 42 7.47 -18.90 3.77
N ASP A 43 8.45 -18.07 3.41
CA ASP A 43 9.80 -18.12 4.00
C ASP A 43 9.75 -17.79 5.49
N VAL A 44 9.03 -16.73 5.88
CA VAL A 44 8.82 -16.34 7.29
C VAL A 44 8.15 -17.47 8.05
N ALA A 45 7.09 -18.06 7.50
CA ALA A 45 6.37 -19.17 8.13
C ALA A 45 7.29 -20.36 8.42
N THR A 46 8.21 -20.65 7.49
CA THR A 46 9.22 -21.70 7.66
C THR A 46 10.21 -21.35 8.76
N SER A 47 10.73 -20.12 8.76
CA SER A 47 11.75 -19.71 9.73
C SER A 47 11.24 -19.56 11.16
N SER A 48 9.97 -19.15 11.34
CA SER A 48 9.36 -18.98 12.66
C SER A 48 8.69 -20.24 13.18
N GLY A 49 8.54 -21.27 12.34
CA GLY A 49 7.77 -22.46 12.69
C GLY A 49 6.28 -22.19 12.84
N ALA A 50 5.75 -21.18 12.13
CA ALA A 50 4.33 -20.86 12.12
C ALA A 50 3.50 -22.08 11.69
N ALA A 51 2.41 -22.35 12.39
CA ALA A 51 1.56 -23.48 12.10
C ALA A 51 0.60 -23.24 10.92
N PHE A 52 0.27 -21.98 10.64
CA PHE A 52 -0.61 -21.56 9.55
C PHE A 52 -0.45 -20.04 9.27
N VAL A 53 -1.05 -19.58 8.17
CA VAL A 53 -1.15 -18.17 7.78
C VAL A 53 -2.62 -17.77 7.66
N VAL A 54 -2.98 -16.58 8.14
CA VAL A 54 -4.30 -15.97 7.93
C VAL A 54 -4.18 -14.66 7.17
N VAL A 55 -5.14 -14.39 6.28
CA VAL A 55 -5.20 -13.15 5.48
C VAL A 55 -6.56 -12.50 5.65
N THR A 56 -6.61 -11.27 6.17
CA THR A 56 -7.83 -10.61 6.66
C THR A 56 -8.43 -9.63 5.65
N GLY A 57 -8.93 -10.15 4.54
CA GLY A 57 -9.65 -9.35 3.54
C GLY A 57 -8.76 -8.77 2.46
N ASP A 58 -9.43 -8.34 1.40
CA ASP A 58 -8.85 -7.70 0.22
C ASP A 58 -7.62 -8.43 -0.32
N VAL A 59 -7.77 -9.73 -0.55
CA VAL A 59 -6.72 -10.55 -1.17
C VAL A 59 -6.52 -10.10 -2.62
N PHE A 60 -7.59 -9.79 -3.33
CA PHE A 60 -7.57 -9.27 -4.70
C PHE A 60 -8.14 -7.86 -4.77
N GLU A 61 -7.63 -7.07 -5.72
CA GLU A 61 -8.08 -5.69 -5.95
C GLU A 61 -9.55 -5.61 -6.35
N HIS A 62 -10.12 -6.64 -6.99
CA HIS A 62 -11.56 -6.75 -7.19
C HIS A 62 -11.96 -8.12 -7.72
N ASN A 63 -13.25 -8.47 -7.62
CA ASN A 63 -13.81 -9.68 -8.23
C ASN A 63 -13.53 -9.90 -9.73
N GLN A 64 -13.23 -8.85 -10.50
CA GLN A 64 -13.01 -8.91 -11.96
C GLN A 64 -11.53 -8.82 -12.36
N VAL A 65 -10.61 -9.24 -11.49
CA VAL A 65 -9.17 -9.23 -11.82
C VAL A 65 -8.89 -10.12 -13.02
N GLU A 66 -7.81 -9.81 -13.74
CA GLU A 66 -7.41 -10.61 -14.88
C GLU A 66 -7.15 -12.07 -14.49
N ARG A 67 -7.44 -12.98 -15.42
CA ARG A 67 -7.13 -14.41 -15.26
C ARG A 67 -5.66 -14.63 -14.87
N GLN A 68 -4.74 -13.87 -15.45
CA GLN A 68 -3.32 -13.99 -15.13
C GLN A 68 -3.03 -13.69 -13.65
N THR A 69 -3.67 -12.68 -13.07
CA THR A 69 -3.52 -12.32 -11.66
C THR A 69 -3.95 -13.46 -10.75
N ILE A 70 -5.10 -14.09 -11.02
CA ILE A 70 -5.60 -15.25 -10.26
C ILE A 70 -4.59 -16.40 -10.31
N LEU A 71 -4.15 -16.78 -11.52
CA LEU A 71 -3.24 -17.90 -11.70
C LEU A 71 -1.87 -17.66 -11.04
N ARG A 72 -1.33 -16.44 -11.13
CA ARG A 72 -0.07 -16.07 -10.47
C ARG A 72 -0.20 -16.03 -8.95
N ALA A 73 -1.35 -15.59 -8.43
CA ALA A 73 -1.64 -15.65 -7.00
C ALA A 73 -1.65 -17.10 -6.50
N CYS A 74 -2.28 -18.03 -7.22
CA CYS A 74 -2.25 -19.45 -6.90
C CYS A 74 -0.81 -20.01 -6.88
N GLU A 75 0.04 -19.64 -7.85
CA GLU A 75 1.46 -20.04 -7.84
C GLU A 75 2.25 -19.46 -6.66
N ALA A 76 1.97 -18.22 -6.25
CA ALA A 76 2.58 -17.63 -5.06
C ALA A 76 2.13 -18.36 -3.78
N LEU A 77 0.84 -18.66 -3.65
CA LEU A 77 0.26 -19.39 -2.51
C LEU A 77 0.86 -20.81 -2.36
N LYS A 78 1.24 -21.49 -3.45
CA LYS A 78 1.94 -22.78 -3.40
C LYS A 78 3.29 -22.72 -2.67
N ARG A 79 3.88 -21.54 -2.53
CA ARG A 79 5.17 -21.35 -1.83
C ARG A 79 5.00 -21.19 -0.32
N ILE A 80 3.77 -21.09 0.18
CA ILE A 80 3.49 -21.11 1.62
C ILE A 80 3.34 -22.58 2.03
N PRO A 81 4.24 -23.14 2.86
CA PRO A 81 4.30 -24.59 3.13
C PRO A 81 3.32 -25.05 4.23
N VAL A 82 2.51 -24.14 4.76
CA VAL A 82 1.58 -24.36 5.87
C VAL A 82 0.17 -23.97 5.44
N PRO A 83 -0.89 -24.45 6.12
CA PRO A 83 -2.26 -24.07 5.81
C PRO A 83 -2.45 -22.54 5.74
N VAL A 84 -3.23 -22.09 4.76
CA VAL A 84 -3.54 -20.66 4.57
C VAL A 84 -5.05 -20.47 4.63
N VAL A 85 -5.49 -19.47 5.41
CA VAL A 85 -6.89 -19.09 5.49
C VAL A 85 -7.09 -17.68 4.95
N LEU A 86 -7.93 -17.56 3.93
CA LEU A 86 -8.25 -16.30 3.28
C LEU A 86 -9.65 -15.85 3.70
N LEU A 87 -9.75 -14.67 4.29
CA LEU A 87 -11.00 -13.98 4.52
C LEU A 87 -11.27 -13.04 3.33
N PRO A 88 -12.42 -13.13 2.64
CA PRO A 88 -12.86 -12.11 1.68
C PRO A 88 -13.22 -10.76 2.33
N GLY A 89 -12.73 -9.67 1.73
CA GLY A 89 -12.97 -8.27 2.12
C GLY A 89 -13.97 -7.57 1.20
N ASN A 90 -13.92 -6.24 1.15
CA ASN A 90 -14.85 -5.46 0.33
C ASN A 90 -14.49 -5.49 -1.16
N HIS A 91 -13.23 -5.59 -1.54
CA HIS A 91 -12.84 -5.63 -2.96
C HIS A 91 -13.19 -6.97 -3.61
N ASP A 92 -13.01 -8.06 -2.88
CA ASP A 92 -13.23 -9.43 -3.32
C ASP A 92 -14.39 -10.13 -2.57
N ALA A 93 -15.42 -9.37 -2.20
CA ALA A 93 -16.59 -9.89 -1.49
C ALA A 93 -17.22 -11.12 -2.18
N LEU A 94 -17.87 -11.99 -1.39
CA LEU A 94 -18.58 -13.22 -1.81
C LEU A 94 -19.89 -12.97 -2.58
N GLU A 95 -19.88 -11.99 -3.48
CA GLU A 95 -21.00 -11.65 -4.34
C GLU A 95 -21.21 -12.73 -5.42
N PRO A 96 -22.42 -12.84 -6.01
CA PRO A 96 -22.65 -13.68 -7.17
C PRO A 96 -21.68 -13.33 -8.30
N GLY A 97 -20.95 -14.33 -8.81
CA GLY A 97 -19.90 -14.13 -9.81
C GLY A 97 -18.57 -13.65 -9.23
N SER A 98 -18.37 -13.75 -7.91
CA SER A 98 -17.08 -13.50 -7.26
C SER A 98 -15.97 -14.41 -7.78
N LEU A 99 -14.74 -13.91 -7.70
CA LEU A 99 -13.55 -14.62 -8.18
C LEU A 99 -13.37 -15.98 -7.46
N TRP A 100 -13.81 -16.08 -6.21
CA TRP A 100 -13.74 -17.29 -5.39
C TRP A 100 -14.55 -18.47 -5.95
N THR A 101 -15.61 -18.17 -6.71
CA THR A 101 -16.45 -19.17 -7.39
C THR A 101 -16.07 -19.37 -8.86
N SER A 102 -15.04 -18.67 -9.34
CA SER A 102 -14.58 -18.77 -10.72
C SER A 102 -13.91 -20.12 -11.02
N ALA A 103 -14.04 -20.60 -12.25
CA ALA A 103 -13.37 -21.83 -12.69
C ALA A 103 -11.85 -21.73 -12.59
N GLN A 104 -11.29 -20.53 -12.75
CA GLN A 104 -9.87 -20.23 -12.64
C GLN A 104 -9.38 -20.47 -11.21
N TRP A 105 -10.09 -19.97 -10.20
CA TRP A 105 -9.75 -20.20 -8.80
C TRP A 105 -9.92 -21.67 -8.43
N GLN A 106 -11.09 -22.26 -8.70
CA GLN A 106 -11.42 -23.64 -8.33
C GLN A 106 -10.47 -24.68 -8.93
N ALA A 107 -9.94 -24.44 -10.14
CA ALA A 107 -9.05 -25.38 -10.80
C ALA A 107 -7.57 -25.25 -10.38
N HIS A 108 -7.17 -24.15 -9.72
CA HIS A 108 -5.76 -23.83 -9.48
C HIS A 108 -5.43 -23.49 -8.02
N ALA A 109 -6.42 -23.19 -7.18
CA ALA A 109 -6.23 -22.95 -5.76
C ALA A 109 -5.53 -24.16 -5.11
N PRO A 110 -4.45 -23.97 -4.34
CA PRO A 110 -3.77 -25.07 -3.66
C PRO A 110 -4.66 -25.72 -2.59
N ASP A 111 -4.52 -27.04 -2.39
CA ASP A 111 -5.35 -27.81 -1.45
C ASP A 111 -5.22 -27.34 0.02
N HIS A 112 -4.11 -26.71 0.38
CA HIS A 112 -3.87 -26.17 1.73
C HIS A 112 -4.41 -24.75 1.93
N VAL A 113 -5.10 -24.18 0.94
CA VAL A 113 -5.70 -22.84 1.00
C VAL A 113 -7.21 -22.96 1.19
N THR A 114 -7.71 -22.41 2.29
CA THR A 114 -9.15 -22.36 2.61
C THR A 114 -9.65 -20.92 2.51
N VAL A 115 -10.72 -20.70 1.75
CA VAL A 115 -11.42 -19.42 1.70
C VAL A 115 -12.61 -19.49 2.65
N LEU A 116 -12.72 -18.55 3.59
CA LEU A 116 -13.85 -18.50 4.53
C LEU A 116 -15.10 -17.95 3.82
N THR A 117 -16.14 -18.78 3.73
CA THR A 117 -17.40 -18.44 3.06
C THR A 117 -18.57 -18.15 4.01
N ASP A 118 -18.38 -18.42 5.29
CA ASP A 118 -19.33 -18.18 6.36
C ASP A 118 -18.61 -18.02 7.71
N THR A 119 -19.38 -18.01 8.80
CA THR A 119 -18.93 -17.74 10.17
C THR A 119 -18.73 -19.02 11.00
N THR A 120 -18.76 -20.20 10.37
CA THR A 120 -18.56 -21.47 11.06
C THR A 120 -17.10 -21.57 11.54
N PRO A 121 -16.86 -21.90 12.82
CA PRO A 121 -15.50 -22.14 13.30
C PRO A 121 -14.79 -23.24 12.50
N LEU A 122 -13.60 -22.93 12.01
CA LEU A 122 -12.70 -23.85 11.30
C LEU A 122 -11.57 -24.27 12.26
N GLU A 123 -11.52 -25.53 12.65
CA GLU A 123 -10.35 -26.07 13.34
C GLU A 123 -9.21 -26.24 12.32
N ILE A 124 -8.23 -25.33 12.35
CA ILE A 124 -7.14 -25.28 11.35
C ILE A 124 -6.00 -26.24 11.71
N VAL A 125 -5.71 -26.33 13.01
CA VAL A 125 -4.81 -27.30 13.63
C VAL A 125 -5.43 -27.70 14.98
N PRO A 126 -5.06 -28.86 15.56
CA PRO A 126 -5.68 -29.33 16.80
C PRO A 126 -5.69 -28.26 17.89
N GLY A 127 -6.87 -27.95 18.43
CA GLY A 127 -7.04 -26.97 19.50
C GLY A 127 -6.98 -25.50 19.07
N VAL A 128 -6.92 -25.20 17.77
CA VAL A 128 -6.95 -23.83 17.25
C VAL A 128 -8.09 -23.65 16.25
N GLU A 129 -8.99 -22.74 16.56
CA GLU A 129 -10.15 -22.40 15.75
C GLU A 129 -9.98 -21.05 15.07
N ILE A 130 -10.32 -20.95 13.80
CA ILE A 130 -10.48 -19.70 13.07
C ILE A 130 -11.96 -19.43 12.85
N VAL A 131 -12.42 -18.25 13.23
CA VAL A 131 -13.77 -17.75 12.90
C VAL A 131 -13.61 -16.52 12.03
N GLY A 132 -14.27 -16.52 10.87
CA GLY A 132 -14.27 -15.38 9.96
C GLY A 132 -15.60 -14.64 9.95
N ALA A 133 -15.57 -13.36 9.60
CA ALA A 133 -16.75 -12.60 9.21
C ALA A 133 -16.57 -12.09 7.76
N PRO A 134 -16.72 -12.96 6.73
CA PRO A 134 -16.41 -12.61 5.36
C PRO A 134 -17.46 -11.66 4.78
N TRP A 135 -17.03 -10.70 3.98
CA TRP A 135 -17.96 -9.79 3.32
C TRP A 135 -18.73 -10.50 2.21
N ARG A 136 -20.06 -10.44 2.28
CA ARG A 136 -20.98 -11.02 1.27
C ARG A 136 -21.46 -10.01 0.23
N SER A 137 -21.14 -8.73 0.44
CA SER A 137 -21.51 -7.58 -0.38
C SER A 137 -20.50 -6.47 -0.11
N ARG A 138 -20.19 -5.65 -1.12
CA ARG A 138 -19.35 -4.44 -0.97
C ARG A 138 -19.91 -3.38 -0.03
N ARG A 139 -21.18 -3.50 0.36
CA ARG A 139 -21.88 -2.56 1.24
C ARG A 139 -22.62 -3.33 2.33
N PRO A 140 -21.95 -3.63 3.46
CA PRO A 140 -22.61 -4.24 4.61
C PRO A 140 -23.69 -3.28 5.17
N LEU A 141 -24.72 -3.85 5.80
CA LEU A 141 -25.84 -3.09 6.38
C LEU A 141 -25.67 -2.88 7.90
N SER A 142 -24.71 -3.54 8.51
CA SER A 142 -24.39 -3.52 9.94
C SER A 142 -22.88 -3.72 10.13
N ASP A 143 -22.41 -3.70 11.38
CA ASP A 143 -21.02 -4.07 11.73
C ASP A 143 -20.61 -5.35 10.96
N PRO A 144 -19.58 -5.28 10.10
CA PRO A 144 -19.18 -6.41 9.27
C PRO A 144 -18.49 -7.52 10.06
N ALA A 145 -17.97 -7.26 11.26
CA ALA A 145 -17.34 -8.25 12.13
C ALA A 145 -18.33 -8.94 13.07
N ALA A 146 -19.43 -8.27 13.44
CA ALA A 146 -20.42 -8.78 14.40
C ALA A 146 -20.88 -10.23 14.15
N PRO A 147 -21.16 -10.67 12.91
CA PRO A 147 -21.55 -12.06 12.65
C PRO A 147 -20.50 -13.10 13.07
N GLY A 148 -19.23 -12.73 13.13
CA GLY A 148 -18.14 -13.61 13.52
C GLY A 148 -17.92 -13.73 15.04
N TYR A 149 -18.52 -12.87 15.87
CA TYR A 149 -18.27 -12.88 17.32
C TYR A 149 -19.50 -12.74 18.23
N ALA A 150 -20.63 -12.22 17.72
CA ALA A 150 -21.78 -11.87 18.54
C ALA A 150 -22.36 -13.09 19.28
N ASP A 151 -22.53 -14.21 18.57
CA ASP A 151 -23.14 -15.43 19.10
C ASP A 151 -22.12 -16.44 19.65
N LEU A 152 -20.82 -16.13 19.59
CA LEU A 152 -19.78 -17.01 20.12
C LEU A 152 -19.91 -17.14 21.63
N GLN A 153 -19.85 -18.38 22.12
CA GLN A 153 -19.63 -18.65 23.55
C GLN A 153 -18.13 -18.60 23.86
N PRO A 154 -17.73 -18.42 25.13
CA PRO A 154 -16.34 -18.52 25.54
C PRO A 154 -15.68 -19.77 24.95
N ALA A 155 -14.43 -19.65 24.48
CA ALA A 155 -13.70 -20.77 23.94
C ALA A 155 -13.58 -21.88 25.00
N ALA A 156 -13.65 -23.14 24.55
CA ALA A 156 -13.48 -24.27 25.46
C ALA A 156 -12.06 -24.23 26.07
N PRO A 157 -11.86 -24.72 27.31
CA PRO A 157 -10.53 -24.77 27.92
C PRO A 157 -9.51 -25.46 26.99
N GLY A 158 -8.38 -24.79 26.74
CA GLY A 158 -7.34 -25.28 25.84
C GLY A 158 -7.51 -24.90 24.36
N VAL A 159 -8.66 -24.34 23.97
CA VAL A 159 -8.88 -23.86 22.59
C VAL A 159 -8.40 -22.42 22.44
N THR A 160 -7.57 -22.18 21.42
CA THR A 160 -7.22 -20.83 20.96
C THR A 160 -8.10 -20.46 19.78
N ARG A 161 -9.00 -19.50 19.96
CA ARG A 161 -9.89 -19.01 18.90
C ARG A 161 -9.42 -17.66 18.36
N ILE A 162 -9.25 -17.60 17.05
CA ILE A 162 -8.81 -16.42 16.30
C ILE A 162 -9.99 -15.91 15.48
N LEU A 163 -10.33 -14.63 15.65
CA LEU A 163 -11.31 -13.93 14.81
C LEU A 163 -10.61 -13.21 13.66
N LEU A 164 -11.13 -13.39 12.45
CA LEU A 164 -10.73 -12.65 11.26
C LEU A 164 -11.89 -11.77 10.80
N ALA A 165 -11.65 -10.47 10.67
CA ALA A 165 -12.63 -9.53 10.13
C ALA A 165 -11.95 -8.47 9.25
N HIS A 166 -12.76 -7.73 8.48
CA HIS A 166 -12.29 -6.72 7.56
C HIS A 166 -13.18 -5.48 7.65
N GLY A 167 -12.58 -4.29 7.75
CA GLY A 167 -13.27 -3.01 7.84
C GLY A 167 -12.68 -2.05 8.87
N GLN A 168 -12.95 -0.76 8.71
CA GLN A 168 -12.54 0.27 9.67
C GLN A 168 -13.19 0.08 11.05
N LEU A 169 -12.42 0.37 12.11
CA LEU A 169 -12.97 0.53 13.46
C LEU A 169 -13.68 1.87 13.61
N THR A 170 -14.74 1.91 14.43
CA THR A 170 -15.45 3.13 14.83
C THR A 170 -14.48 4.23 15.29
N SER A 171 -13.52 3.89 16.14
CA SER A 171 -12.50 4.78 16.71
C SER A 171 -11.52 5.37 15.70
N LEU A 172 -11.25 4.66 14.59
CA LEU A 172 -10.23 5.03 13.60
C LEU A 172 -10.83 5.64 12.32
N SER A 173 -12.13 5.46 12.11
CA SER A 173 -12.85 5.98 10.94
C SER A 173 -12.99 7.51 10.91
N GLY A 174 -12.85 8.19 12.06
CA GLY A 174 -13.11 9.62 12.17
C GLY A 174 -14.54 10.04 11.80
N GLY A 175 -15.50 9.11 11.76
CA GLY A 175 -16.87 9.36 11.30
C GLY A 175 -17.02 9.55 9.80
N MET A 176 -16.00 9.23 9.01
CA MET A 176 -15.96 9.44 7.54
C MET A 176 -16.17 8.16 6.73
N SER A 177 -16.61 7.07 7.36
CA SER A 177 -16.84 5.80 6.67
C SER A 177 -18.15 5.82 5.88
N ASP A 178 -18.07 5.48 4.59
CA ASP A 178 -19.23 5.34 3.69
C ASP A 178 -20.04 4.04 3.95
N VAL A 179 -19.48 3.13 4.75
CA VAL A 179 -20.07 1.85 5.15
C VAL A 179 -20.06 1.70 6.67
N PRO A 180 -20.92 0.84 7.26
CA PRO A 180 -20.86 0.54 8.68
C PRO A 180 -19.45 0.13 9.13
N THR A 181 -19.04 0.65 10.28
CA THR A 181 -17.74 0.36 10.89
C THR A 181 -17.86 -0.79 11.88
N ILE A 182 -16.71 -1.39 12.22
CA ILE A 182 -16.60 -2.41 13.25
C ILE A 182 -16.64 -1.76 14.62
N ASP A 183 -17.50 -2.25 15.52
CA ASP A 183 -17.57 -1.77 16.90
C ASP A 183 -16.39 -2.30 17.72
N GLN A 184 -15.40 -1.42 17.95
CA GLN A 184 -14.22 -1.76 18.74
C GLN A 184 -14.57 -2.20 20.17
N ALA A 185 -15.55 -1.55 20.81
CA ALA A 185 -15.88 -1.87 22.20
C ALA A 185 -16.50 -3.27 22.31
N ALA A 186 -17.31 -3.66 21.33
CA ALA A 186 -17.88 -5.00 21.25
C ALA A 186 -16.81 -6.08 20.99
N LEU A 187 -15.79 -5.79 20.17
CA LEU A 187 -14.63 -6.67 19.98
C LEU A 187 -13.80 -6.82 21.25
N GLU A 188 -13.50 -5.73 21.94
CA GLU A 188 -12.77 -5.77 23.21
C GLU A 188 -13.52 -6.57 24.28
N ALA A 189 -14.85 -6.43 24.34
CA ALA A 189 -15.69 -7.27 25.19
C ALA A 189 -15.59 -8.76 24.80
N ALA A 190 -15.61 -9.09 23.51
CA ALA A 190 -15.46 -10.48 23.07
C ALA A 190 -14.11 -11.09 23.45
N VAL A 191 -13.04 -10.30 23.41
CA VAL A 191 -11.72 -10.69 23.91
C VAL A 191 -11.74 -10.88 25.43
N ALA A 192 -12.30 -9.91 26.17
CA ALA A 192 -12.35 -9.95 27.63
C ALA A 192 -13.19 -11.12 28.18
N ASP A 193 -14.28 -11.48 27.49
CA ASP A 193 -15.15 -12.61 27.81
C ASP A 193 -14.52 -13.97 27.48
N GLY A 194 -13.32 -13.99 26.85
CA GLY A 194 -12.66 -15.21 26.41
C GLY A 194 -13.35 -15.88 25.22
N ARG A 195 -14.24 -15.18 24.50
CA ARG A 195 -14.88 -15.68 23.27
C ARG A 195 -13.86 -15.86 22.16
N VAL A 196 -12.85 -14.99 22.10
CA VAL A 196 -11.73 -15.01 21.16
C VAL A 196 -10.43 -14.63 21.86
N GLN A 197 -9.31 -15.20 21.42
CA GLN A 197 -7.98 -14.99 22.01
C GLN A 197 -7.13 -14.01 21.17
N TYR A 198 -7.47 -13.81 19.91
CA TYR A 198 -6.85 -12.84 19.01
C TYR A 198 -7.85 -12.38 17.95
N VAL A 199 -7.72 -11.12 17.52
CA VAL A 199 -8.51 -10.53 16.43
C VAL A 199 -7.56 -9.95 15.39
N GLY A 200 -7.57 -10.55 14.20
CA GLY A 200 -6.92 -10.02 13.02
C GLY A 200 -7.91 -9.20 12.18
N LEU A 201 -7.55 -7.96 11.90
CA LEU A 201 -8.30 -7.03 11.07
C LEU A 201 -7.52 -6.68 9.79
N GLY A 202 -8.24 -6.46 8.68
CA GLY A 202 -7.74 -5.75 7.49
C GLY A 202 -8.63 -4.56 7.13
N ASP A 203 -8.40 -3.94 5.97
CA ASP A 203 -8.94 -2.64 5.48
C ASP A 203 -8.00 -1.45 5.78
N ARG A 204 -6.92 -1.68 6.54
CA ARG A 204 -5.93 -0.67 6.87
C ARG A 204 -4.56 -1.15 6.44
N HIS A 205 -3.92 -0.39 5.55
CA HIS A 205 -2.65 -0.79 4.96
C HIS A 205 -1.44 -0.55 5.88
N SER A 206 -1.57 0.32 6.88
CA SER A 206 -0.56 0.53 7.93
C SER A 206 -0.64 -0.54 9.00
N THR A 207 0.48 -1.16 9.37
CA THR A 207 0.54 -2.07 10.53
C THR A 207 0.15 -1.30 11.79
N THR A 208 -0.96 -1.69 12.43
CA THR A 208 -1.54 -0.91 13.52
C THR A 208 -1.92 -1.81 14.70
N ARG A 209 -1.29 -1.56 15.85
CA ARG A 209 -1.70 -2.13 17.13
C ARG A 209 -2.91 -1.37 17.67
N VAL A 210 -4.06 -2.05 17.82
CA VAL A 210 -5.26 -1.45 18.45
C VAL A 210 -5.23 -1.74 19.95
N THR A 211 -5.06 -3.01 20.31
CA THR A 211 -4.85 -3.45 21.70
C THR A 211 -3.71 -4.48 21.75
N GLU A 212 -3.54 -5.22 22.84
CA GLU A 212 -2.62 -6.37 22.87
C GLU A 212 -3.06 -7.48 21.89
N ARG A 213 -4.37 -7.66 21.70
CA ARG A 213 -4.97 -8.81 20.98
C ARG A 213 -5.73 -8.44 19.71
N ILE A 214 -5.88 -7.15 19.41
CA ILE A 214 -6.57 -6.64 18.23
C ILE A 214 -5.57 -5.87 17.37
N TRP A 215 -5.40 -6.30 16.12
CA TRP A 215 -4.37 -5.78 15.23
C TRP A 215 -4.84 -5.65 13.80
N PHE A 216 -4.43 -4.57 13.13
CA PHE A 216 -4.34 -4.54 11.67
C PHE A 216 -2.95 -4.97 11.25
N ALA A 217 -2.84 -5.99 10.39
CA ALA A 217 -1.54 -6.43 9.89
C ALA A 217 -0.89 -5.38 8.98
N GLY A 218 -1.71 -4.69 8.19
CA GLY A 218 -1.21 -3.85 7.12
C GLY A 218 -1.02 -4.66 5.84
N THR A 219 -0.89 -3.94 4.75
CA THR A 219 -0.60 -4.53 3.45
C THR A 219 0.79 -5.17 3.47
N GLN A 220 0.96 -6.29 2.77
CA GLN A 220 2.24 -7.01 2.63
C GLN A 220 3.25 -6.30 1.72
N GLU A 221 2.80 -5.34 0.91
CA GLU A 221 3.66 -4.47 0.11
C GLU A 221 3.09 -3.06 0.03
N VAL A 222 3.94 -2.05 0.18
CA VAL A 222 3.52 -0.63 0.24
C VAL A 222 2.68 -0.24 -0.97
N THR A 223 1.62 0.53 -0.74
CA THR A 223 0.75 1.05 -1.80
C THR A 223 0.70 2.57 -1.88
N SER A 224 1.09 3.27 -0.81
CA SER A 224 1.05 4.73 -0.75
C SER A 224 2.11 5.31 0.21
N PRO A 225 2.65 6.52 -0.04
CA PRO A 225 3.60 7.17 0.88
C PRO A 225 3.04 7.51 2.27
N GLU A 226 1.72 7.62 2.43
CA GLU A 226 1.07 7.98 3.70
C GLU A 226 0.93 6.79 4.66
N GLU A 227 1.23 5.57 4.20
CA GLU A 227 1.15 4.37 5.03
C GLU A 227 2.28 4.37 6.07
N ASP A 228 1.92 4.03 7.31
CA ASP A 228 2.87 3.92 8.42
C ASP A 228 3.24 2.45 8.61
N ALA A 229 4.54 2.17 8.62
CA ALA A 229 5.11 0.83 8.66
C ALA A 229 4.38 -0.19 7.73
N PRO A 230 4.23 0.07 6.41
CA PRO A 230 3.62 -0.89 5.49
C PRO A 230 4.55 -2.06 5.19
N GLY A 231 3.97 -3.10 4.59
CA GLY A 231 4.72 -4.19 4.00
C GLY A 231 5.21 -5.22 5.00
N ASN A 232 4.43 -5.46 6.05
CA ASN A 232 4.72 -6.44 7.08
C ASN A 232 3.75 -7.62 7.02
N VAL A 233 4.18 -8.71 7.64
CA VAL A 233 3.31 -9.76 8.16
C VAL A 233 3.48 -9.78 9.68
N LEU A 234 2.43 -10.06 10.43
CA LEU A 234 2.52 -10.19 11.88
C LEU A 234 2.82 -11.64 12.24
N GLU A 235 3.93 -11.89 12.91
CA GLU A 235 4.18 -13.13 13.62
C GLU A 235 3.50 -13.06 14.99
N VAL A 236 2.52 -13.92 15.21
CA VAL A 236 1.72 -13.94 16.43
C VAL A 236 1.99 -15.23 17.18
N THR A 237 2.49 -15.12 18.41
CA THR A 237 2.69 -16.25 19.31
C THR A 237 1.79 -16.12 20.53
N ILE A 238 0.90 -17.08 20.72
CA ILE A 238 0.00 -17.16 21.89
C ILE A 238 0.49 -18.28 22.80
N ARG A 239 0.66 -17.96 24.07
CA ARG A 239 0.97 -18.90 25.16
C ARG A 239 -0.08 -18.74 26.27
N ALA A 240 -0.07 -19.63 27.26
CA ALA A 240 -0.98 -19.56 28.39
C ALA A 240 -0.93 -18.17 29.07
N GLY A 241 -1.98 -17.36 28.85
CA GLY A 241 -2.12 -16.02 29.43
C GLY A 241 -1.29 -14.90 28.79
N ALA A 242 -0.48 -15.18 27.75
CA ALA A 242 0.39 -14.19 27.11
C ALA A 242 0.23 -14.23 25.58
N ILE A 243 0.43 -13.08 24.93
CA ILE A 243 0.50 -12.98 23.48
C ILE A 243 1.67 -12.07 23.09
N GLU A 244 2.38 -12.48 22.05
CA GLU A 244 3.50 -11.76 21.45
C GLU A 244 3.14 -11.52 19.99
N VAL A 245 3.28 -10.28 19.52
CA VAL A 245 2.99 -9.91 18.14
C VAL A 245 4.18 -9.11 17.61
N GLU A 246 4.91 -9.69 16.67
CA GLU A 246 6.09 -9.09 16.05
C GLU A 246 5.83 -8.81 14.56
N PRO A 247 5.92 -7.54 14.11
CA PRO A 247 5.91 -7.24 12.69
C PRO A 247 7.20 -7.70 12.01
N VAL A 248 7.07 -8.54 10.98
CA VAL A 248 8.16 -9.02 10.16
C VAL A 248 8.02 -8.42 8.76
N ARG A 249 9.04 -7.69 8.30
CA ARG A 249 9.06 -7.04 6.99
C ARG A 249 9.10 -8.09 5.88
N VAL A 250 8.11 -8.04 4.98
CA VAL A 250 8.03 -8.92 3.79
C VAL A 250 7.89 -8.14 2.49
N GLY A 251 7.54 -6.86 2.50
CA GLY A 251 7.59 -6.04 1.28
C GLY A 251 9.01 -5.61 0.95
N ALA A 252 9.21 -5.20 -0.30
CA ALA A 252 10.50 -4.82 -0.85
C ALA A 252 10.51 -3.44 -1.50
N TRP A 253 9.36 -2.76 -1.58
CA TRP A 253 9.25 -1.43 -2.17
C TRP A 253 9.17 -0.35 -1.11
N HIS A 254 9.53 0.87 -1.53
CA HIS A 254 9.46 2.08 -0.72
C HIS A 254 8.68 3.14 -1.48
N MET A 255 7.80 3.85 -0.79
CA MET A 255 7.07 5.00 -1.35
C MET A 255 7.28 6.17 -0.40
N VAL A 256 7.90 7.24 -0.89
CA VAL A 256 8.40 8.32 -0.04
C VAL A 256 7.85 9.66 -0.49
N ASP A 257 7.34 10.42 0.46
CA ASP A 257 7.03 11.84 0.30
C ASP A 257 8.23 12.69 0.66
N HIS A 258 8.54 13.67 -0.17
CA HIS A 258 9.53 14.68 0.15
C HIS A 258 9.05 16.06 -0.23
N ARG A 259 9.16 17.02 0.70
CA ARG A 259 8.87 18.43 0.45
C ARG A 259 10.18 19.20 0.44
N VAL A 260 10.39 19.97 -0.63
CA VAL A 260 11.59 20.78 -0.83
C VAL A 260 11.21 22.24 -1.07
N GLU A 261 12.05 23.15 -0.59
CA GLU A 261 12.01 24.58 -0.90
C GLU A 261 13.13 24.90 -1.89
N LEU A 262 12.81 25.54 -3.01
CA LEU A 262 13.69 25.67 -4.18
C LEU A 262 13.86 27.14 -4.60
N PHE A 263 15.00 27.72 -4.27
CA PHE A 263 15.28 29.16 -4.46
C PHE A 263 16.61 29.47 -5.13
N ASP A 264 17.58 28.55 -5.04
CA ASP A 264 18.95 28.78 -5.50
C ASP A 264 19.70 27.46 -5.77
N GLU A 265 20.99 27.60 -6.12
CA GLU A 265 21.92 26.50 -6.37
C GLU A 265 22.10 25.57 -5.15
N GLU A 266 22.07 26.12 -3.93
CA GLU A 266 22.23 25.36 -2.68
C GLU A 266 21.01 24.45 -2.45
N SER A 267 19.80 24.97 -2.67
CA SER A 267 18.56 24.18 -2.59
C SER A 267 18.51 23.03 -3.60
N LEU A 268 19.03 23.24 -4.82
CA LEU A 268 19.14 22.16 -5.81
C LEU A 268 20.19 21.12 -5.42
N GLN A 269 21.34 21.56 -4.90
CA GLN A 269 22.37 20.65 -4.41
C GLN A 269 21.86 19.81 -3.23
N ALA A 270 21.06 20.40 -2.34
CA ALA A 270 20.41 19.69 -1.24
C ALA A 270 19.45 18.61 -1.75
N LEU A 271 18.63 18.92 -2.78
CA LEU A 271 17.75 17.95 -3.42
C LEU A 271 18.52 16.79 -4.07
N GLU A 272 19.62 17.07 -4.77
CA GLU A 272 20.48 16.03 -5.35
C GLU A 272 21.11 15.14 -4.28
N ASN A 273 21.62 15.73 -3.20
CA ASN A 273 22.19 14.99 -2.08
C ASN A 273 21.13 14.08 -1.44
N TRP A 274 19.92 14.60 -1.24
CA TRP A 274 18.81 13.82 -0.72
C TRP A 274 18.46 12.63 -1.63
N PHE A 275 18.37 12.83 -2.94
CA PHE A 275 18.19 11.73 -3.89
C PHE A 275 19.36 10.73 -3.87
N ALA A 276 20.59 11.18 -3.64
CA ALA A 276 21.77 10.31 -3.55
C ALA A 276 21.74 9.40 -2.32
N GLU A 277 21.15 9.86 -1.22
CA GLU A 277 21.06 9.11 0.04
C GLU A 277 19.98 8.03 0.04
N LEU A 278 18.97 8.12 -0.84
CA LEU A 278 17.90 7.13 -0.90
C LEU A 278 18.41 5.76 -1.43
N PRO A 279 18.14 4.66 -0.72
CA PRO A 279 18.53 3.33 -1.13
C PRO A 279 17.56 2.73 -2.16
N GLU A 280 17.97 1.61 -2.77
CA GLU A 280 17.10 0.72 -3.58
C GLU A 280 16.25 1.50 -4.59
N LYS A 281 16.88 2.44 -5.29
CA LYS A 281 16.20 3.41 -6.17
C LYS A 281 15.25 2.71 -7.12
N GLU A 282 15.64 1.57 -7.66
CA GLU A 282 14.83 0.80 -8.59
C GLU A 282 13.48 0.32 -8.00
N ARG A 283 13.32 0.30 -6.67
CA ARG A 283 12.07 -0.03 -5.96
C ARG A 283 11.53 1.11 -5.10
N THR A 284 12.11 2.29 -5.24
CA THR A 284 11.71 3.48 -4.51
C THR A 284 10.91 4.39 -5.45
N TYR A 285 9.66 4.64 -5.07
CA TYR A 285 8.84 5.69 -5.64
C TYR A 285 8.98 6.97 -4.80
N VAL A 286 9.21 8.10 -5.46
CA VAL A 286 9.31 9.40 -4.82
C VAL A 286 8.18 10.30 -5.29
N ARG A 287 7.41 10.84 -4.34
CA ARG A 287 6.42 11.90 -4.58
C ARG A 287 6.96 13.22 -4.03
N LEU A 288 7.31 14.14 -4.92
CA LEU A 288 7.89 15.43 -4.58
C LEU A 288 6.84 16.52 -4.46
N ALA A 289 6.76 17.16 -3.29
CA ALA A 289 6.18 18.48 -3.14
C ALA A 289 7.30 19.53 -3.22
N GLY A 290 7.01 20.68 -3.82
CA GLY A 290 8.02 21.72 -4.02
C GLY A 290 7.38 23.11 -3.93
N ASP A 291 8.01 24.03 -3.22
CA ASP A 291 7.65 25.45 -3.23
C ASP A 291 8.89 26.30 -3.55
N GLY A 292 8.70 27.41 -4.25
CA GLY A 292 9.77 28.38 -4.45
C GLY A 292 9.82 28.98 -5.86
N SER A 293 10.94 29.62 -6.16
CA SER A 293 11.13 30.38 -7.38
C SER A 293 12.58 30.34 -7.84
N LEU A 294 12.83 29.90 -9.06
CA LEU A 294 14.17 29.68 -9.61
C LEU A 294 14.40 30.49 -10.90
N PRO A 295 15.60 31.08 -11.09
CA PRO A 295 16.04 31.58 -12.40
C PRO A 295 15.97 30.50 -13.49
N LEU A 296 15.86 30.89 -14.76
CA LEU A 296 15.67 29.91 -15.86
C LEU A 296 16.76 28.83 -15.93
N PRO A 297 18.05 29.14 -15.74
CA PRO A 297 19.09 28.12 -15.75
C PRO A 297 18.90 27.06 -14.65
N LEU A 298 18.52 27.49 -13.44
CA LEU A 298 18.31 26.61 -12.30
C LEU A 298 17.01 25.81 -12.42
N HIS A 299 15.94 26.43 -12.95
CA HIS A 299 14.71 25.71 -13.25
C HIS A 299 14.94 24.63 -14.32
N SER A 300 15.72 24.92 -15.36
CA SER A 300 16.10 23.93 -16.37
C SER A 300 16.97 22.81 -15.77
N ARG A 301 17.85 23.13 -14.83
CA ARG A 301 18.65 22.13 -14.10
C ARG A 301 17.75 21.25 -13.21
N LEU A 302 16.77 21.82 -12.50
CA LEU A 302 15.80 21.07 -11.71
C LEU A 302 15.05 20.03 -12.56
N ASP A 303 14.60 20.43 -13.75
CA ASP A 303 13.98 19.50 -14.70
C ASP A 303 14.92 18.35 -15.05
N MET A 304 16.18 18.64 -15.39
CA MET A 304 17.16 17.60 -15.70
C MET A 304 17.46 16.68 -14.52
N ILE A 305 17.53 17.21 -13.30
CA ILE A 305 17.72 16.40 -12.08
C ILE A 305 16.56 15.42 -11.95
N ILE A 306 15.32 15.91 -12.03
CA ILE A 306 14.12 15.07 -11.86
C ILE A 306 14.02 14.05 -12.99
N ASP A 307 14.27 14.43 -14.24
CA ASP A 307 14.26 13.51 -15.38
C ASP A 307 15.32 12.41 -15.21
N ALA A 308 16.55 12.77 -14.83
CA ALA A 308 17.62 11.81 -14.58
C ALA A 308 17.33 10.89 -13.39
N GLN A 309 16.73 11.40 -12.31
CA GLN A 309 16.30 10.54 -11.20
C GLN A 309 15.14 9.64 -11.62
N GLY A 310 14.23 10.11 -12.48
CA GLY A 310 13.12 9.31 -13.02
C GLY A 310 13.57 8.09 -13.83
N GLU A 311 14.77 8.12 -14.42
CA GLU A 311 15.37 6.97 -15.12
C GLU A 311 15.93 5.90 -14.17
N VAL A 312 16.31 6.29 -12.94
CA VAL A 312 16.98 5.42 -11.97
C VAL A 312 16.03 4.91 -10.89
N PHE A 313 15.12 5.77 -10.44
CA PHE A 313 14.11 5.40 -9.45
C PHE A 313 13.01 4.56 -10.08
N ALA A 314 12.20 3.91 -9.24
CA ALA A 314 11.02 3.21 -9.73
C ALA A 314 10.03 4.17 -10.38
N SER A 315 9.90 5.37 -9.79
CA SER A 315 9.27 6.54 -10.40
C SER A 315 9.55 7.78 -9.52
N VAL A 316 9.61 8.95 -10.14
CA VAL A 316 9.64 10.25 -9.46
C VAL A 316 8.47 11.08 -9.98
N GLU A 317 7.48 11.34 -9.12
CA GLU A 317 6.30 12.15 -9.45
C GLU A 317 6.39 13.52 -8.77
N ARG A 318 6.13 14.59 -9.53
CA ARG A 318 5.81 15.89 -8.94
C ARG A 318 4.37 15.87 -8.46
N TRP A 319 4.17 16.09 -7.18
CA TRP A 319 2.84 16.14 -6.58
C TRP A 319 2.14 17.42 -6.99
N ALA A 320 1.38 17.38 -8.09
CA ALA A 320 0.78 18.56 -8.72
C ALA A 320 0.01 19.48 -7.74
N LYS A 321 -0.64 18.90 -6.72
CA LYS A 321 -1.37 19.66 -5.69
C LYS A 321 -0.46 20.53 -4.82
N PHE A 322 0.80 20.12 -4.62
CA PHE A 322 1.78 20.78 -3.73
C PHE A 322 3.08 21.09 -4.47
N TRP A 323 3.00 21.31 -5.79
CA TRP A 323 4.12 21.73 -6.62
C TRP A 323 3.85 23.16 -7.10
N THR A 324 4.44 24.12 -6.40
CA THR A 324 4.29 25.57 -6.60
C THR A 324 5.60 26.25 -7.01
N VAL A 325 6.62 25.48 -7.38
CA VAL A 325 7.89 26.00 -7.91
C VAL A 325 7.66 26.72 -9.23
N ARG A 326 8.08 27.98 -9.33
CA ARG A 326 7.92 28.81 -10.54
C ARG A 326 9.26 29.26 -11.12
N PRO A 327 9.34 29.45 -12.44
CA PRO A 327 10.46 30.18 -13.03
C PRO A 327 10.36 31.67 -12.74
N ALA A 328 11.46 32.29 -12.35
CA ALA A 328 11.65 33.73 -12.20
C ALA A 328 12.81 34.19 -13.11
N PRO A 329 12.57 34.30 -14.43
CA PRO A 329 13.58 34.80 -15.36
C PRO A 329 14.02 36.21 -14.99
N ASP A 330 15.33 36.44 -14.92
CA ASP A 330 15.87 37.79 -14.93
C ASP A 330 16.21 38.26 -16.37
N ALA A 331 16.62 39.52 -16.51
CA ALA A 331 16.96 40.07 -17.81
C ALA A 331 18.20 39.39 -18.44
N ALA A 332 19.14 38.93 -17.60
CA ALA A 332 20.36 38.29 -18.06
C ALA A 332 20.08 36.86 -18.58
N ASP A 333 19.18 36.13 -17.92
CA ASP A 333 18.73 34.79 -18.33
C ASP A 333 18.18 34.79 -19.77
N LEU A 334 17.38 35.80 -20.10
CA LEU A 334 16.72 35.90 -21.40
C LEU A 334 17.69 36.34 -22.51
N ASP A 335 18.61 37.25 -22.20
CA ASP A 335 19.64 37.67 -23.15
C ASP A 335 20.66 36.56 -23.44
N ALA A 336 20.88 35.64 -22.49
CA ALA A 336 21.78 34.50 -22.65
C ALA A 336 21.31 33.50 -23.72
N LEU A 337 20.01 33.44 -24.02
CA LEU A 337 19.44 32.49 -24.98
C LEU A 337 19.81 32.80 -26.44
N GLN A 338 20.42 33.96 -26.73
CA GLN A 338 20.84 34.42 -28.07
C GLN A 338 19.77 34.24 -29.16
N LEU A 339 18.48 34.22 -28.78
CA LEU A 339 17.38 34.02 -29.71
C LEU A 339 17.28 35.20 -30.67
N SER A 340 16.93 34.91 -31.92
CA SER A 340 16.72 35.92 -32.96
C SER A 340 15.42 35.66 -33.71
N GLY A 341 14.93 36.71 -34.39
CA GLY A 341 13.73 36.62 -35.22
C GLY A 341 12.47 36.22 -34.43
N PRO A 342 11.60 35.35 -34.98
CA PRO A 342 10.33 34.96 -34.34
C PRO A 342 10.49 34.34 -32.95
N ALA A 343 11.60 33.64 -32.67
CA ALA A 343 11.83 33.03 -31.36
C ALA A 343 12.02 34.07 -30.25
N ARG A 344 12.72 35.19 -30.55
CA ARG A 344 12.89 36.29 -29.59
C ARG A 344 11.56 37.02 -29.33
N ALA A 345 10.73 37.17 -30.35
CA ALA A 345 9.40 37.76 -30.21
C ALA A 345 8.49 36.91 -29.32
N ALA A 346 8.46 35.58 -29.56
CA ALA A 346 7.69 34.64 -28.73
C ALA A 346 8.18 34.63 -27.27
N MET A 347 9.49 34.66 -27.04
CA MET A 347 10.06 34.77 -25.69
C MET A 347 9.57 36.02 -24.95
N GLU A 348 9.56 37.18 -25.62
CA GLU A 348 9.12 38.45 -25.03
C GLU A 348 7.60 38.45 -24.75
N GLU A 349 6.79 37.85 -25.62
CA GLU A 349 5.36 37.65 -25.38
C GLU A 349 5.12 36.77 -24.15
N LEU A 350 5.84 35.67 -24.01
CA LEU A 350 5.76 34.80 -22.84
C LEU A 350 6.22 35.51 -21.56
N ARG A 351 7.26 36.36 -21.64
CA ARG A 351 7.71 37.16 -20.49
C ARG A 351 6.62 38.12 -20.01
N GLN A 352 5.95 38.80 -20.94
CA GLN A 352 4.85 39.72 -20.61
C GLN A 352 3.65 38.96 -20.05
N ALA A 353 3.31 37.80 -20.60
CA ALA A 353 2.24 36.95 -20.10
C ALA A 353 2.55 36.44 -18.67
N LEU A 354 3.78 36.00 -18.40
CA LEU A 354 4.21 35.59 -17.06
C LEU A 354 4.09 36.75 -16.05
N ALA A 355 4.53 37.95 -16.43
CA ALA A 355 4.38 39.15 -15.59
C ALA A 355 2.91 39.54 -15.35
N ALA A 356 2.02 39.19 -16.28
CA ALA A 356 0.57 39.37 -16.14
C ALA A 356 -0.13 38.25 -15.36
N GLY A 357 0.62 37.25 -14.87
CA GLY A 357 0.11 36.14 -14.07
C GLY A 357 -0.31 34.90 -14.87
N ASP A 358 0.08 34.80 -16.14
CA ASP A 358 -0.11 33.57 -16.93
C ASP A 358 0.86 32.48 -16.48
N GLU A 359 0.33 31.46 -15.81
CA GLU A 359 1.12 30.33 -15.30
C GLU A 359 1.71 29.46 -16.42
N GLY A 360 1.02 29.37 -17.57
CA GLY A 360 1.50 28.60 -18.72
C GLY A 360 2.73 29.22 -19.37
N ALA A 361 2.87 30.54 -19.25
CA ALA A 361 3.97 31.28 -19.86
C ALA A 361 5.33 30.94 -19.22
N GLY A 362 5.35 30.68 -17.91
CA GLY A 362 6.56 30.24 -17.20
C GLY A 362 7.06 28.88 -17.70
N ALA A 363 6.17 27.89 -17.77
CA ALA A 363 6.51 26.56 -18.28
C ALA A 363 7.03 26.61 -19.73
N ALA A 364 6.43 27.45 -20.57
CA ALA A 364 6.86 27.66 -21.95
C ALA A 364 8.25 28.32 -22.04
N LEU A 365 8.58 29.28 -21.17
CA LEU A 365 9.91 29.89 -21.09
C LEU A 365 10.97 28.87 -20.66
N SER A 366 10.70 28.04 -19.64
CA SER A 366 11.61 26.98 -19.21
C SER A 366 11.85 25.94 -20.31
N LEU A 367 10.80 25.55 -21.04
CA LEU A 367 10.93 24.65 -22.19
C LEU A 367 11.74 25.28 -23.34
N MET A 368 11.47 26.55 -23.66
CA MET A 368 12.20 27.29 -24.69
C MET A 368 13.69 27.38 -24.34
N HIS A 369 14.03 27.65 -23.08
CA HIS A 369 15.41 27.67 -22.60
C HIS A 369 16.09 26.31 -22.79
N ARG A 370 15.41 25.22 -22.45
CA ARG A 370 15.91 23.86 -22.64
C ARG A 370 16.21 23.54 -24.11
N LEU A 371 15.25 23.82 -24.99
CA LEU A 371 15.38 23.57 -26.43
C LEU A 371 16.48 24.42 -27.09
N ALA A 372 16.61 25.69 -26.69
CA ALA A 372 17.64 26.58 -27.21
C ALA A 372 19.05 26.10 -26.84
N ARG A 373 19.21 25.55 -25.64
CA ARG A 373 20.49 24.98 -25.19
C ARG A 373 20.83 23.68 -25.90
N ASP A 374 19.86 22.80 -26.14
CA ASP A 374 20.10 21.52 -26.82
C ASP A 374 20.34 21.66 -28.34
N ALA A 375 20.00 22.81 -28.91
CA ALA A 375 20.18 23.12 -30.34
C ALA A 375 21.53 23.78 -30.68
N GLY A 376 22.30 24.22 -29.68
CA GLY A 376 23.64 24.81 -29.82
C GLY A 376 24.72 23.81 -29.37
#